data_AF-A0A965HQC8-F1
#
_entry.id   AF-A0A965HQC8-F1
#
_cell.length_a   1.000
_cell.length_b   1.000
_cell.length_c   1.000
_cell.angle_alpha   90.00
_cell.angle_beta   90.00
_cell.angle_gamma   90.00
#
_symmetry.space_group_name_H-M   'P 1'
#
loop_
_entity.id
_entity.type
_entity.pdbx_description
1 polymer ?
#
loop_
_entity_poly.entity_id
_entity_poly.type
_entity_poly.pdbx_seq_one_letter_code
_entity_poly.pdbx_strand_id
1 'polypeptide(L)'
;MNSATVVVSALAGGELSWASSQGGGPLLLLDLGVPRTLAGLRRAFPGSKWVDLEDLAKRSEVMPESLGSIHRAEEVIRKHESIFAAECAGNLQNNRIFRE
;
A
#
# COMPACT_ATOMS: atom_id res chain seq x y z
N MET A 1 -15.91 -28.89 15.33
CA MET A 1 -15.47 -27.59 15.90
C MET A 1 -15.06 -26.70 14.75
N ASN A 2 -15.90 -25.74 14.37
CA ASN A 2 -15.63 -24.79 13.30
C ASN A 2 -14.78 -23.63 13.84
N SER A 3 -13.47 -23.84 13.91
CA SER A 3 -12.55 -22.72 14.07
C SER A 3 -12.43 -22.03 12.72
N ALA A 4 -13.03 -20.86 12.61
CA ALA A 4 -12.88 -19.98 11.46
C ALA A 4 -11.42 -19.51 11.35
N THR A 5 -10.60 -20.18 10.54
CA THR A 5 -9.18 -19.82 10.39
C THR A 5 -9.03 -18.65 9.42
N VAL A 6 -8.45 -17.55 9.90
CA VAL A 6 -8.05 -16.39 9.09
C VAL A 6 -6.54 -16.45 8.88
N VAL A 7 -6.09 -16.32 7.63
CA VAL A 7 -4.67 -16.17 7.29
C VAL A 7 -4.43 -14.73 6.88
N VAL A 8 -3.47 -14.09 7.54
CA VAL A 8 -3.02 -12.74 7.21
C VAL A 8 -1.55 -12.81 6.84
N SER A 9 -1.17 -12.21 5.73
CA SER A 9 0.22 -12.06 5.34
C SER A 9 0.53 -10.62 4.97
N ALA A 10 1.60 -10.08 5.55
CA ALA A 10 2.17 -8.77 5.25
C ALA A 10 3.68 -8.89 4.94
N LEU A 11 4.11 -10.08 4.52
CA LEU A 11 5.52 -10.36 4.26
C LEU A 11 5.99 -9.68 2.97
N ALA A 12 7.25 -9.26 2.96
CA ALA A 12 7.95 -8.86 1.75
C ALA A 12 8.61 -10.08 1.11
N GLY A 13 8.70 -10.12 -0.22
CA GLY A 13 9.47 -11.15 -0.94
C GLY A 13 8.67 -12.13 -1.79
N GLY A 14 7.36 -11.94 -1.97
CA GLY A 14 6.55 -12.70 -2.94
C GLY A 14 5.82 -13.91 -2.37
N GLU A 15 5.46 -14.85 -3.24
CA GLU A 15 4.52 -15.94 -2.93
C GLU A 15 5.05 -16.88 -1.84
N LEU A 16 4.22 -17.16 -0.83
CA LEU A 16 4.54 -18.09 0.24
C LEU A 16 4.35 -19.54 -0.21
N SER A 17 5.37 -20.36 0.06
CA SER A 17 5.29 -21.81 -0.10
C SER A 17 4.37 -22.40 0.96
N TRP A 18 3.23 -22.95 0.52
CA TRP A 18 2.30 -23.64 1.40
C TRP A 18 2.29 -25.14 1.11
N ALA A 19 2.66 -25.94 2.10
CA ALA A 19 2.48 -27.39 2.03
C ALA A 19 0.98 -27.69 2.20
N SER A 20 0.37 -28.35 1.21
CA SER A 20 -1.03 -28.77 1.27
C SER A 20 -1.28 -29.55 2.56
N SER A 21 -2.06 -28.98 3.49
CA SER A 21 -2.52 -29.68 4.68
C SER A 21 -3.81 -30.43 4.36
N GLN A 22 -3.93 -31.66 4.86
CA GLN A 22 -5.22 -32.36 4.86
C GLN A 22 -6.17 -31.64 5.82
N GLY A 23 -7.25 -31.06 5.30
CA GLY A 23 -8.24 -30.34 6.09
C GLY A 23 -9.06 -29.33 5.28
N GLY A 24 -10.02 -28.68 5.93
CA GLY A 24 -10.73 -27.53 5.37
C GLY A 24 -9.79 -26.32 5.25
N GLY A 25 -9.87 -25.62 4.11
CA GLY A 25 -9.12 -24.39 3.89
C GLY A 25 -9.51 -23.25 4.85
N PRO A 26 -8.72 -22.17 4.91
CA PRO A 26 -9.06 -21.00 5.71
C PRO A 26 -10.36 -20.36 5.20
N LEU A 27 -11.10 -19.70 6.09
CA LEU A 27 -12.31 -18.97 5.68
C LEU A 27 -11.98 -17.63 5.02
N LEU A 28 -10.87 -17.02 5.43
CA LEU A 28 -10.42 -15.71 4.93
C LEU A 28 -8.91 -15.71 4.71
N LEU A 29 -8.53 -15.22 3.55
CA LEU A 29 -7.16 -14.88 3.15
C LEU A 29 -7.07 -13.36 3.05
N LEU A 30 -6.24 -12.74 3.88
CA LEU A 30 -5.94 -11.31 3.88
C LEU A 30 -4.49 -11.10 3.41
N ASP A 31 -4.31 -10.68 2.16
CA ASP A 31 -2.99 -10.47 1.56
C ASP A 31 -2.65 -8.98 1.52
N LEU A 32 -1.75 -8.58 2.41
CA LEU A 32 -1.22 -7.23 2.54
C LEU A 32 0.18 -7.10 1.90
N GLY A 33 0.70 -8.18 1.31
CA GLY A 33 2.05 -8.20 0.74
C GLY A 33 2.13 -7.55 -0.64
N VAL A 34 3.22 -6.82 -0.88
CA VAL A 34 3.58 -6.25 -2.20
C VAL A 34 5.02 -6.64 -2.51
N PRO A 35 5.28 -7.58 -3.46
CA PRO A 35 4.32 -8.33 -4.27
C PRO A 35 3.46 -9.33 -3.47
N ARG A 36 2.30 -9.72 -4.01
CA ARG A 36 1.29 -10.59 -3.37
C ARG A 36 1.90 -11.89 -2.85
N THR A 37 1.51 -12.30 -1.65
CA THR A 37 2.11 -13.41 -0.91
C THR A 37 1.23 -14.65 -0.84
N LEU A 38 -0.10 -14.51 -0.98
CA LEU A 38 -1.07 -15.60 -0.77
C LEU A 38 -1.73 -16.10 -2.05
N ALA A 39 -1.23 -15.71 -3.23
CA ALA A 39 -1.82 -16.08 -4.53
C ALA A 39 -1.95 -17.61 -4.72
N GLY A 40 -0.96 -18.38 -4.28
CA GLY A 40 -0.97 -19.84 -4.35
C GLY A 40 -1.98 -20.46 -3.41
N LEU A 41 -2.11 -19.88 -2.21
CA LEU A 41 -3.07 -20.34 -1.21
C LEU A 41 -4.51 -20.07 -1.67
N ARG A 42 -4.76 -18.94 -2.32
CA ARG A 42 -6.04 -18.64 -2.97
C ARG A 42 -6.41 -19.67 -4.04
N ARG A 43 -5.44 -20.12 -4.84
CA ARG A 43 -5.65 -21.17 -5.85
C ARG A 43 -5.97 -22.52 -5.20
N ALA A 44 -5.30 -22.85 -4.10
CA ALA A 44 -5.52 -24.09 -3.36
C ALA A 44 -6.89 -24.13 -2.65
N PHE A 45 -7.40 -22.97 -2.23
CA PHE A 45 -8.65 -22.86 -1.47
C PHE A 45 -9.60 -21.84 -2.11
N PRO A 46 -10.25 -22.18 -3.24
CA PRO A 46 -11.14 -21.25 -3.96
C PRO A 46 -12.41 -20.87 -3.17
N GLY A 47 -12.76 -21.65 -2.13
CA GLY A 47 -13.86 -21.33 -1.21
C GLY A 47 -13.51 -20.30 -0.13
N SER A 48 -12.23 -19.93 0.02
CA SER A 48 -11.80 -18.91 0.95
C SER A 48 -12.21 -17.52 0.46
N LYS A 49 -12.73 -16.68 1.36
CA LYS A 49 -12.88 -15.25 1.06
C LYS A 49 -11.49 -14.63 0.88
N TRP A 50 -11.32 -13.83 -0.16
CA TRP A 50 -10.09 -13.09 -0.43
C TRP A 50 -10.30 -11.62 -0.13
N VAL A 51 -9.32 -11.00 0.54
CA VAL A 51 -9.26 -9.55 0.75
C VAL A 51 -7.81 -9.12 0.54
N ASP A 52 -7.59 -8.10 -0.28
CA ASP A 52 -6.27 -7.49 -0.48
C ASP A 52 -6.26 -5.98 -0.15
N LEU A 53 -5.10 -5.34 -0.34
CA LEU A 53 -4.94 -3.91 -0.09
C LEU A 53 -5.90 -3.04 -0.91
N GLU A 54 -6.27 -3.44 -2.14
CA GLU A 54 -7.21 -2.68 -2.97
C GLU A 54 -8.62 -2.77 -2.40
N ASP A 55 -9.04 -3.96 -1.94
CA ASP A 55 -10.31 -4.15 -1.26
C ASP A 55 -10.39 -3.38 0.06
N LEU A 56 -9.28 -3.32 0.80
CA LEU A 56 -9.19 -2.54 2.03
C LEU A 56 -9.24 -1.03 1.75
N ALA A 57 -8.54 -0.55 0.72
CA ALA A 57 -8.55 0.86 0.34
C ALA A 57 -9.97 1.33 -0.02
N LYS A 58 -10.74 0.52 -0.76
CA LYS A 58 -12.14 0.83 -1.09
C LYS A 58 -13.06 0.92 0.14
N ARG A 59 -12.73 0.18 1.19
CA ARG A 59 -13.50 0.12 2.45
C ARG A 59 -12.98 1.10 3.50
N SER A 60 -11.81 1.68 3.28
CA SER A 60 -11.22 2.66 4.18
C SER A 60 -12.05 3.93 4.08
N GLU A 61 -13.01 4.10 4.98
CA GLU A 61 -13.71 5.36 5.15
C GLU A 61 -12.70 6.43 5.58
N VAL A 62 -12.69 7.56 4.86
CA VAL A 62 -11.93 8.74 5.27
C VAL A 62 -12.65 9.32 6.47
N MET A 63 -12.10 9.08 7.67
CA MET A 63 -12.64 9.66 8.89
C MET A 63 -12.59 11.20 8.79
N PRO A 64 -13.62 11.95 9.22
CA PRO A 64 -13.62 13.40 9.13
C PRO A 64 -12.37 14.07 9.75
N GLU A 65 -11.82 13.50 10.82
CA GLU A 65 -10.60 13.95 11.49
C GLU A 65 -9.35 13.81 10.61
N SER A 66 -9.36 12.84 9.69
CA SER A 66 -8.26 12.63 8.74
C SER A 66 -8.21 13.69 7.64
N LEU A 67 -9.34 14.35 7.32
CA LEU A 67 -9.41 15.41 6.28
C LEU A 67 -8.61 16.66 6.67
N GLY A 68 -8.65 17.05 7.95
CA GLY A 68 -7.86 18.18 8.45
C GLY A 68 -6.35 17.90 8.37
N SER A 69 -5.96 16.66 8.67
CA SER A 69 -4.58 16.21 8.57
C SER A 69 -4.10 16.17 7.12
N ILE A 70 -4.96 15.76 6.18
CA ILE A 70 -4.66 15.74 4.73
C ILE A 70 -4.41 17.16 4.22
N HIS A 71 -5.32 18.12 4.49
CA HIS A 71 -5.12 19.52 4.06
C HIS A 71 -3.81 20.11 4.59
N ARG A 72 -3.48 19.86 5.85
CA ARG A 72 -2.22 20.34 6.43
C ARG A 72 -1.01 19.72 5.73
N ALA A 73 -1.07 18.45 5.38
CA ALA A 73 -0.01 17.80 4.62
C ALA A 73 0.14 18.42 3.22
N GLU A 74 -0.96 18.71 2.52
CA GLU A 74 -0.95 19.36 1.21
C GLU A 74 -0.34 20.77 1.26
N GLU A 75 -0.63 21.56 2.30
CA GLU A 75 -0.01 22.88 2.49
C GLU A 75 1.50 22.79 2.64
N VAL A 76 1.97 21.80 3.41
CA VAL A 76 3.40 21.56 3.60
C VAL A 76 4.06 21.13 2.28
N ILE A 77 3.41 20.25 1.51
CA ILE A 77 3.91 19.81 0.20
C ILE A 77 4.02 21.02 -0.74
N ARG A 78 2.96 21.84 -0.86
CA ARG A 78 2.95 23.02 -1.73
C ARG A 78 4.03 24.03 -1.36
N LYS A 79 4.30 24.21 -0.06
CA LYS A 79 5.40 25.05 0.40
C LYS A 79 6.76 24.51 -0.06
N HIS A 80 7.00 23.21 0.08
CA HIS A 80 8.25 22.59 -0.40
C HIS A 80 8.39 22.69 -1.91
N GLU A 81 7.32 22.48 -2.68
CA GLU A 81 7.33 22.65 -4.13
C GLU A 81 7.70 24.08 -4.53
N SER A 82 7.16 25.08 -3.85
CA SER A 82 7.47 26.49 -4.13
C SER A 82 8.94 26.84 -3.86
N ILE A 83 9.51 26.31 -2.77
CA ILE A 83 10.92 26.51 -2.41
C ILE A 83 11.81 25.84 -3.46
N PHE A 84 11.51 24.58 -3.79
CA PHE A 84 12.26 23.83 -4.79
C PHE A 84 12.23 24.52 -6.16
N ALA A 85 11.06 25.01 -6.60
CA ALA A 85 10.94 25.74 -7.86
C ALA A 85 11.77 27.04 -7.86
N ALA A 86 11.78 27.79 -6.75
CA ALA A 86 12.59 29.00 -6.60
C ALA A 86 14.10 28.71 -6.63
N GLU A 87 14.54 27.64 -5.97
CA GLU A 87 15.94 27.17 -5.99
C GLU A 87 16.36 26.77 -7.41
N CYS A 88 15.52 26.01 -8.13
CA CYS A 88 15.77 25.65 -9.52
C CYS A 88 15.88 26.89 -10.42
N ALA A 89 15.02 27.90 -10.24
CA ALA A 89 15.05 29.14 -11.02
C ALA A 89 16.32 29.97 -10.74
N GLY A 90 16.71 30.11 -9.48
CA GLY A 90 17.95 30.81 -9.09
C GLY A 90 19.21 30.14 -9.62
N ASN A 91 19.24 28.80 -9.62
CA ASN A 91 20.36 28.03 -10.18
C ASN A 91 20.49 28.18 -11.71
N LEU A 92 19.39 28.37 -12.43
CA LEU A 92 19.39 28.64 -13.87
C LEU A 92 19.90 30.05 -14.19
N GLN A 93 19.56 31.05 -13.37
CA GLN A 93 20.07 32.42 -13.51
C GLN A 93 21.58 32.49 -13.26
N ASN A 94 22.07 31.87 -12.19
CA ASN A 94 23.50 31.83 -11.90
C ASN A 94 24.30 31.17 -13.03
N ASN A 95 23.83 30.05 -13.59
CA ASN A 95 24.50 29.38 -14.71
C ASN A 95 24.51 30.19 -16.02
N ARG A 96 23.60 31.15 -16.21
CA ARG A 96 23.65 32.07 -17.36
C ARG A 96 24.71 33.14 -17.20
N ILE A 97 24.89 33.67 -15.99
CA ILE A 97 25.89 34.72 -15.69
C ILE A 97 27.32 34.18 -15.87
N PHE A 98 27.57 32.90 -15.61
CA PHE A 98 28.89 32.29 -15.81
C PHE A 98 29.20 31.85 -17.26
N ARG A 99 28.30 32.09 -18.22
CA ARG A 99 28.49 31.73 -19.64
C ARG A 99 28.64 32.92 -20.59
N GLU A 100 28.60 34.15 -20.08
CA GLU A 100 28.92 35.39 -20.80
C GLU A 100 30.34 35.86 -20.48
#